data_AF-A0A0P1GYP5-F1
#
_entry.id   AF-A0A0P1GYP5-F1
#
_cell.length_a   1.000
_cell.length_b   1.000
_cell.length_c   1.000
_cell.angle_alpha   90.00
_cell.angle_beta   90.00
_cell.angle_gamma   90.00
#
_symmetry.space_group_name_H-M   'P 1'
#
loop_
_entity.id
_entity.type
_entity.pdbx_description
1 polymer ?
#
loop_
_entity_poly.entity_id
_entity_poly.type
_entity_poly.pdbx_seq_one_letter_code
_entity_poly.pdbx_strand_id
1 'polypeptide(L)'
;MSANQNLNAALGALESKLETLKTLTDANQFMVEALKEQGEALQAMAAGPARKMLRDQARAKFSPDGGSTPNPAVLAILEKSLGSGQSAQIIAFPAAGGA
;
A
#
# COMPACT_ATOMS: atom_id res chain seq x y z
N MET A 1 1.71 -7.24 41.07
CA MET A 1 2.70 -6.85 40.04
C MET A 1 2.33 -7.29 38.61
N SER A 2 1.22 -8.00 38.41
CA SER A 2 0.76 -8.54 37.11
C SER A 2 -0.05 -7.56 36.25
N ALA A 3 -0.80 -6.62 36.86
CA ALA A 3 -1.57 -5.62 36.10
C ALA A 3 -0.69 -4.68 35.26
N ASN A 4 0.48 -4.29 35.77
CA ASN A 4 1.43 -3.42 35.05
C ASN A 4 2.12 -4.13 33.89
N GLN A 5 2.33 -5.45 33.97
CA GLN A 5 2.88 -6.24 32.86
C GLN A 5 1.86 -6.39 31.71
N ASN A 6 0.58 -6.61 32.04
CA ASN A 6 -0.49 -6.65 31.04
C ASN A 6 -0.72 -5.28 30.37
N LEU A 7 -0.60 -4.19 31.12
CA LEU A 7 -0.70 -2.83 30.58
C LEU A 7 0.44 -2.53 29.60
N ASN A 8 1.68 -2.86 29.96
CA ASN A 8 2.84 -2.69 29.08
C ASN A 8 2.74 -3.56 27.82
N ALA A 9 2.25 -4.79 27.94
CA ALA A 9 2.01 -5.65 26.78
C ALA A 9 0.93 -5.08 25.84
N ALA A 10 -0.16 -4.55 26.40
CA ALA A 10 -1.23 -3.91 25.63
C ALA A 10 -0.76 -2.63 24.94
N LEU A 11 0.08 -1.82 25.61
CA LEU A 11 0.68 -0.61 25.04
C LEU A 11 1.64 -0.94 23.90
N GLY A 12 2.51 -1.94 24.06
CA GLY A 12 3.40 -2.38 22.98
C GLY A 12 2.62 -2.95 21.77
N ALA A 13 1.53 -3.67 22.01
CA ALA A 13 0.66 -4.13 20.93
C ALA A 13 -0.08 -2.99 20.22
N LEU A 14 -0.47 -1.95 20.96
CA LEU A 14 -1.10 -0.75 20.38
C LEU A 14 -0.09 0.05 19.53
N GLU A 15 1.14 0.23 20.02
CA GLU A 15 2.21 0.91 19.31
C GLU A 15 2.52 0.22 17.98
N SER A 16 2.70 -1.11 17.99
CA SER A 16 2.89 -1.90 16.77
C SER A 16 1.73 -1.75 15.76
N LYS A 17 0.48 -1.68 16.24
CA LYS A 17 -0.68 -1.44 15.39
C LYS A 17 -0.70 -0.03 14.80
N LEU A 18 -0.33 0.98 15.58
CA LEU A 18 -0.23 2.36 15.12
C LEU A 18 0.87 2.52 14.07
N GLU A 19 2.03 1.89 14.26
CA GLU A 19 3.10 1.85 13.26
C GLU A 19 2.66 1.18 11.96
N THR A 20 1.92 0.07 12.08
CA THR A 20 1.33 -0.61 10.91
C THR A 20 0.35 0.30 10.18
N LEU A 21 -0.52 1.00 10.92
CA LEU A 21 -1.50 1.92 10.35
C LEU A 21 -0.83 3.11 9.65
N LYS A 22 0.22 3.66 10.26
CA LYS A 22 1.05 4.71 9.66
C LYS A 22 1.68 4.23 8.36
N THR A 23 2.28 3.05 8.35
CA THR A 23 2.88 2.44 7.16
C THR A 23 1.86 2.25 6.03
N LEU A 24 0.64 1.81 6.35
CA LEU A 24 -0.46 1.72 5.39
C LEU A 24 -0.91 3.10 4.88
N THR A 25 -0.92 4.10 5.75
CA THR A 25 -1.30 5.47 5.40
C THR A 25 -0.29 6.08 4.43
N ASP A 26 1.01 5.91 4.71
CA ASP A 26 2.10 6.37 3.84
C ASP A 26 2.06 5.68 2.47
N ALA A 27 1.79 4.36 2.45
CA ALA A 27 1.61 3.61 1.21
C ALA A 27 0.39 4.12 0.40
N ASN A 28 -0.74 4.36 1.06
CA ASN A 28 -1.94 4.88 0.41
C ASN A 28 -1.71 6.29 -0.13
N GLN A 29 -1.06 7.16 0.65
CA GLN A 29 -0.72 8.51 0.21
C GLN A 29 0.15 8.46 -1.05
N PHE A 30 1.17 7.59 -1.09
CA PHE A 30 1.97 7.38 -2.29
C PHE A 30 1.12 6.96 -3.50
N MET A 31 0.19 6.02 -3.33
CA MET A 31 -0.69 5.58 -4.42
C MET A 31 -1.61 6.70 -4.92
N VAL A 32 -2.16 7.51 -4.01
CA VAL A 32 -3.02 8.65 -4.36
C VAL A 32 -2.22 9.74 -5.05
N GLU A 33 -1.01 10.06 -4.59
CA GLU A 33 -0.09 11.00 -5.25
C GLU A 33 0.25 10.53 -6.66
N ALA A 34 0.63 9.26 -6.82
CA ALA A 34 0.95 8.69 -8.12
C ALA A 34 -0.26 8.69 -9.07
N LEU A 35 -1.47 8.41 -8.57
CA LEU A 35 -2.70 8.51 -9.36
C LEU A 35 -3.08 9.97 -9.68
N LYS A 36 -2.77 10.93 -8.81
CA LYS A 36 -3.04 12.34 -9.07
C LYS A 36 -2.09 12.91 -10.11
N GLU A 37 -0.81 12.57 -10.04
CA GLU A 37 0.22 13.10 -10.94
C GLU A 37 0.22 12.38 -12.29
N GLN A 38 -0.03 11.08 -12.30
CA GLN A 38 0.16 10.22 -13.47
C GLN A 38 -1.09 9.39 -13.80
N GLY A 39 -2.25 9.76 -13.25
CA GLY A 39 -3.51 9.03 -13.40
C GLY A 39 -3.96 8.84 -14.83
N GLU A 40 -3.86 9.88 -15.67
CA GLU A 40 -4.22 9.77 -17.09
C GLU A 40 -3.32 8.80 -17.85
N ALA A 41 -2.01 8.81 -17.55
CA ALA A 41 -1.05 7.87 -18.12
C ALA A 41 -1.30 6.44 -17.61
N LEU A 42 -1.56 6.27 -16.31
CA LEU A 42 -1.87 4.99 -15.69
C LEU A 42 -3.19 4.40 -16.20
N GLN A 43 -4.19 5.25 -16.51
CA GLN A 43 -5.49 4.85 -17.05
C GLN A 43 -5.41 4.45 -18.52
N ALA A 44 -4.51 5.09 -19.29
CA ALA A 44 -4.20 4.69 -20.66
C ALA A 44 -3.30 3.44 -20.75
N MET A 45 -2.57 3.12 -19.67
CA MET A 45 -1.69 1.95 -19.59
C MET A 45 -2.44 0.69 -19.14
N ALA A 46 -2.03 -0.46 -19.67
CA ALA A 46 -2.48 -1.74 -19.14
C ALA A 46 -2.02 -1.92 -17.68
N ALA A 47 -2.81 -2.64 -16.89
CA ALA A 47 -2.60 -2.80 -15.45
C ALA A 47 -1.20 -3.36 -15.08
N GLY A 48 -0.62 -4.22 -15.92
CA GLY A 48 0.74 -4.77 -15.70
C GLY A 48 1.84 -3.71 -15.77
N PRO A 49 1.98 -3.00 -16.91
CA PRO A 49 2.90 -1.87 -17.06
C PRO A 49 2.72 -0.78 -15.99
N ALA A 50 1.47 -0.40 -15.68
CA ALA A 50 1.15 0.57 -14.64
C ALA A 50 1.67 0.14 -13.26
N ARG A 51 1.44 -1.11 -12.86
CA ARG A 51 1.96 -1.68 -11.60
C ARG A 51 3.48 -1.75 -11.56
N LYS A 52 4.12 -2.08 -12.68
CA LYS A 52 5.60 -2.10 -12.76
C LYS A 52 6.14 -0.69 -12.52
N MET A 53 5.58 0.29 -13.20
CA MET A 53 5.98 1.69 -13.05
C MET A 53 5.79 2.22 -11.63
N LEU A 54 4.65 1.91 -10.99
CA LEU A 54 4.41 2.26 -9.58
C LEU A 54 5.40 1.57 -8.63
N ARG A 55 5.79 0.32 -8.90
CA ARG A 55 6.84 -0.38 -8.11
C ARG A 55 8.20 0.26 -8.28
N ASP A 56 8.57 0.64 -9.50
CA ASP A 56 9.85 1.29 -9.76
C ASP A 56 9.92 2.67 -9.07
N GLN A 57 8.82 3.42 -9.06
CA GLN A 57 8.71 4.67 -8.29
C GLN A 57 8.73 4.45 -6.78
N ALA A 58 8.04 3.43 -6.28
CA ALA A 58 8.06 3.07 -4.87
C ALA A 58 9.48 2.72 -4.42
N ARG A 59 10.24 1.96 -5.23
CA ARG A 59 11.66 1.68 -4.98
C ARG A 59 12.50 2.94 -5.01
N ALA A 60 12.32 3.82 -5.98
CA ALA A 60 13.06 5.08 -6.04
C ALA A 60 12.78 6.00 -4.83
N LYS A 61 11.57 5.96 -4.26
CA LYS A 61 11.19 6.80 -3.10
C LYS A 61 11.58 6.15 -1.77
N PHE A 62 11.28 4.86 -1.59
CA PHE A 62 11.34 4.18 -0.30
C PHE A 62 12.48 3.17 -0.15
N SER A 63 13.33 2.96 -1.17
CA SER A 63 14.46 2.04 -1.08
C SER A 63 15.41 2.42 0.08
N PRO A 64 15.88 1.42 0.86
CA PRO A 64 16.90 1.64 1.88
C PRO A 64 18.26 2.04 1.29
N ASP A 65 18.52 1.70 0.02
CA ASP A 65 19.83 1.87 -0.64
C ASP A 65 19.97 3.22 -1.38
N GLY A 66 19.16 4.22 -1.04
CA GLY A 66 19.23 5.56 -1.63
C GLY A 66 17.90 6.17 -2.06
N GLY A 67 16.78 5.69 -1.51
CA GLY A 67 15.49 6.33 -1.74
C GLY A 67 15.40 7.72 -1.12
N SER A 68 14.60 8.61 -1.71
CA SER A 68 14.43 9.98 -1.19
C SER A 68 13.83 10.03 0.23
N THR A 69 13.06 9.02 0.62
CA THR A 69 12.50 8.84 1.96
C THR A 69 12.53 7.35 2.30
N PRO A 70 13.68 6.81 2.75
CA PRO A 70 13.84 5.39 2.99
C PRO A 70 12.80 4.86 3.98
N ASN A 71 11.94 3.96 3.53
CA ASN A 71 10.94 3.31 4.37
C ASN A 71 10.69 1.88 3.85
N PRO A 72 11.49 0.90 4.30
CA PRO A 72 11.41 -0.47 3.81
C PRO A 72 10.06 -1.13 4.13
N ALA A 73 9.38 -0.71 5.21
CA ALA A 73 8.06 -1.22 5.57
C ALA A 73 6.99 -0.77 4.56
N VAL A 74 7.01 0.51 4.18
CA VAL A 74 6.11 1.04 3.14
C VAL A 74 6.42 0.40 1.78
N LEU A 75 7.71 0.24 1.44
CA LEU A 75 8.11 -0.43 0.22
C LEU A 75 7.59 -1.87 0.14
N ALA A 76 7.70 -2.65 1.21
CA ALA A 76 7.22 -4.03 1.26
C ALA A 76 5.70 -4.12 1.07
N ILE A 77 4.93 -3.18 1.64
CA ILE A 77 3.47 -3.10 1.43
C ILE A 77 3.15 -2.75 -0.02
N LEU A 78 3.82 -1.76 -0.59
CA LEU A 78 3.60 -1.33 -1.97
C LEU A 78 3.97 -2.44 -2.96
N GLU A 79 5.09 -3.14 -2.75
CA GLU A 79 5.49 -4.28 -3.59
C GLU A 79 4.50 -5.45 -3.50
N LYS A 80 3.97 -5.73 -2.30
CA LYS A 80 2.94 -6.76 -2.10
C LYS A 80 1.63 -6.37 -2.80
N SER A 81 1.17 -5.14 -2.64
CA SER A 81 -0.08 -4.64 -3.21
C SER A 81 -0.02 -4.48 -4.73
N LEU A 82 1.13 -4.04 -5.27
CA LEU A 82 1.38 -3.86 -6.70
C LEU A 82 1.89 -5.14 -7.38
N GLY A 83 2.11 -6.20 -6.62
CA GLY A 83 2.54 -7.50 -7.12
C GLY A 83 1.56 -8.12 -8.12
N SER A 84 2.01 -9.17 -8.79
CA SER A 84 1.23 -9.91 -9.80
C SER A 84 0.02 -10.67 -9.23
N GLY A 85 -0.19 -10.66 -7.91
CA GLY A 85 -1.13 -11.55 -7.22
C GLY A 85 -2.55 -11.02 -6.95
N GLN A 86 -2.82 -9.72 -7.10
CA GLN A 86 -4.16 -9.18 -6.86
C GLN A 86 -4.54 -8.17 -7.95
N SER A 87 -4.88 -8.67 -9.14
CA SER A 87 -6.06 -8.10 -9.80
C SER A 87 -7.20 -8.27 -8.79
N ALA A 88 -7.61 -7.18 -8.14
CA ALA A 88 -8.90 -7.18 -7.46
C ALA A 88 -9.89 -7.79 -8.46
N GLN A 89 -10.49 -8.92 -8.11
CA GLN A 89 -11.56 -9.49 -8.93
C GLN A 89 -12.56 -8.37 -9.08
N ILE A 90 -12.73 -7.87 -10.30
CA ILE A 90 -13.81 -6.94 -10.60
C ILE A 90 -15.07 -7.71 -10.21
N ILE A 91 -15.71 -7.32 -9.11
CA ILE A 91 -17.02 -7.85 -8.75
C ILE A 91 -17.92 -7.34 -9.87
N ALA A 92 -18.29 -8.22 -10.79
CA ALA A 92 -19.27 -7.88 -11.79
C ALA A 92 -20.54 -7.45 -11.06
N PHE A 93 -20.99 -6.22 -11.28
CA PHE A 93 -22.33 -5.83 -10.83
C PHE A 93 -23.30 -6.82 -11.44
N PRO A 94 -24.22 -7.42 -10.66
CA PRO A 94 -25.23 -8.30 -11.21
C PRO A 94 -26.02 -7.47 -12.23
N ALA A 95 -25.89 -7.83 -13.52
CA ALA A 95 -26.82 -7.36 -14.53
C ALA A 95 -28.20 -7.71 -13.99
N ALA A 96 -29.03 -6.70 -13.74
CA ALA A 96 -30.40 -6.90 -13.33
C ALA A 96 -31.05 -7.80 -14.39
N GLY A 97 -31.20 -9.08 -14.05
CA GLY A 97 -32.05 -9.98 -14.81
C GLY A 97 -33.48 -9.50 -14.62
N GLY A 98 -34.15 -9.18 -15.72
CA GLY A 98 -35.60 -9.06 -15.75
C GLY A 98 -36.13 -7.90 -16.58
N ALA A 99 -36.19 -8.07 -17.90
CA ALA A 99 -37.42 -8.02 -18.69
C ALA A 99 -37.10 -8.36 -20.15
#